data_AF-A0A3S3T0F9-F1
#
_entry.id   AF-A0A3S3T0F9-F1
#
_cell.length_a   1.000
_cell.length_b   1.000
_cell.length_c   1.000
_cell.angle_alpha   90.00
_cell.angle_beta   90.00
_cell.angle_gamma   90.00
#
_symmetry.space_group_name_H-M   'P 1'
#
loop_
_entity.id
_entity.type
_entity.pdbx_description
1 polymer ?
#
loop_
_entity_poly.entity_id
_entity_poly.type
_entity_poly.pdbx_seq_one_letter_code
_entity_poly.pdbx_strand_id
1 'polypeptide(L)'
;MTSERMFIGCYSAPIGTMKNEGEGIVSCLLDTNTGEFSDLKLSAVTINPSYLITTKNNSLFCIQEAFAGQQPVLSRYYINGDGELNHCQDVSMSGEFACHLAIDPQGEFVTTAQYGSGSFELFPLNKNNDLGPACDLIQHQGSGPNLDRQEGPHGHHISFLNHSDTLVTVDLGIDTIGFYPFDRSQGKILSQQAKQVELPKGCGPRHVIFTKDETTAFVLCELSEEVIVLRHTKGQWQITMRYQPFEPHNLGGATAAIRLSADERFIYVSGRHQAQIACLEVDSQYSLHLVERTSTLGLFPRDFNLSADDKWLVVANQNSHNIVSFKRNPNSGKLITSGHQFETGSPVCIAFN
;
A
#
# COMPACT_ATOMS: atom_id res chain seq x y z
N MET A 1 -29.53 0.04 4.51
CA MET A 1 -28.50 1.07 4.75
C MET A 1 -27.30 0.69 3.91
N THR A 2 -26.80 1.61 3.07
CA THR A 2 -25.61 1.34 2.25
C THR A 2 -24.39 1.69 3.10
N SER A 3 -23.93 0.73 3.88
CA SER A 3 -22.70 0.85 4.64
C SER A 3 -21.66 -0.07 4.02
N GLU A 4 -20.41 0.38 4.02
CA GLU A 4 -19.27 -0.38 3.53
C GLU A 4 -18.40 -0.76 4.72
N ARG A 5 -17.99 -2.04 4.80
CA ARG A 5 -17.12 -2.49 5.88
C ARG A 5 -15.67 -2.19 5.52
N MET A 6 -14.90 -1.74 6.51
CA MET A 6 -13.46 -1.61 6.38
C MET A 6 -12.73 -2.21 7.57
N PHE A 7 -11.51 -2.66 7.31
CA PHE A 7 -10.55 -3.18 8.27
C PHE A 7 -9.35 -2.25 8.34
N ILE A 8 -8.85 -2.02 9.55
CA ILE A 8 -7.77 -1.11 9.87
C ILE A 8 -6.65 -1.92 10.52
N GLY A 9 -5.50 -1.93 9.86
CA GLY A 9 -4.28 -2.52 10.39
C GLY A 9 -3.56 -1.52 11.28
N CYS A 10 -3.10 -1.96 12.44
CA CYS A 10 -2.46 -1.10 13.44
C CYS A 10 -1.10 -1.65 13.86
N TYR A 11 -0.15 -0.79 14.20
CA TYR A 11 1.02 -1.25 14.94
C TYR A 11 0.66 -1.47 16.41
N SER A 12 1.00 -2.66 16.94
CA SER A 12 0.66 -3.08 18.30
C SER A 12 1.85 -3.40 19.19
N ALA A 13 3.05 -3.49 18.62
CA ALA A 13 4.31 -3.64 19.34
C ALA A 13 5.36 -2.62 18.87
N PRO A 14 6.34 -2.22 19.70
CA PRO A 14 7.20 -1.06 19.43
C PRO A 14 8.22 -1.29 18.29
N ILE A 15 7.93 -0.99 17.02
CA ILE A 15 8.94 -1.12 15.94
C ILE A 15 9.98 0.01 16.03
N GLY A 16 11.24 -0.34 16.28
CA GLY A 16 12.31 0.63 16.51
C GLY A 16 12.08 1.43 17.80
N THR A 17 12.03 2.76 17.70
CA THR A 17 11.80 3.67 18.84
C THR A 17 10.34 4.15 18.96
N MET A 18 9.44 3.67 18.10
CA MET A 18 8.05 4.12 18.06
C MET A 18 7.24 3.56 19.24
N LYS A 19 6.48 4.43 19.92
CA LYS A 19 5.44 4.02 20.87
C LYS A 19 4.17 3.73 20.09
N ASN A 20 3.87 2.45 19.92
CA ASN A 20 2.69 1.98 19.20
C ASN A 20 1.60 1.59 20.21
N GLU A 21 0.34 1.91 19.89
CA GLU A 21 -0.80 1.75 20.80
C GLU A 21 -1.92 0.87 20.22
N GLY A 22 -1.72 0.27 19.05
CA GLY A 22 -2.69 -0.65 18.46
C GLY A 22 -2.77 -1.97 19.22
N GLU A 23 -3.85 -2.71 18.99
CA GLU A 23 -4.06 -4.04 19.60
C GLU A 23 -4.18 -5.15 18.54
N GLY A 24 -4.22 -4.79 17.25
CA GLY A 24 -4.37 -5.71 16.14
C GLY A 24 -5.16 -5.10 14.99
N ILE A 25 -6.15 -5.84 14.49
CA ILE A 25 -7.00 -5.40 13.37
C ILE A 25 -8.34 -4.91 13.92
N VAL A 26 -8.68 -3.66 13.61
CA VAL A 26 -9.98 -3.06 13.95
C VAL A 26 -10.88 -3.12 12.71
N SER A 27 -12.18 -3.30 12.88
CA SER A 27 -13.16 -3.08 11.80
C SER A 27 -14.21 -2.07 12.20
N CYS A 28 -14.83 -1.47 11.19
CA CYS A 28 -16.00 -0.63 11.33
C CYS A 28 -16.79 -0.55 10.02
N LEU A 29 -17.95 0.08 10.07
CA LEU A 29 -18.80 0.40 8.93
C LEU A 29 -18.73 1.89 8.61
N LEU A 30 -18.51 2.23 7.35
CA LEU A 30 -18.64 3.58 6.79
C LEU A 30 -20.04 3.73 6.17
N ASP A 31 -20.86 4.67 6.64
CA ASP A 31 -22.11 5.04 5.95
C ASP A 31 -21.76 5.81 4.66
N THR A 32 -22.09 5.24 3.50
CA THR A 32 -21.70 5.83 2.20
C THR A 32 -22.52 7.07 1.82
N ASN A 33 -23.54 7.45 2.60
CA ASN A 33 -24.30 8.68 2.42
C ASN A 33 -23.72 9.85 3.23
N THR A 34 -23.24 9.58 4.46
CA THR A 34 -22.84 10.60 5.43
C THR A 34 -21.34 10.64 5.71
N GLY A 35 -20.64 9.52 5.55
CA GLY A 35 -19.24 9.36 5.95
C GLY A 35 -19.06 9.02 7.42
N GLU A 36 -20.14 8.75 8.15
CA GLU A 36 -20.12 8.37 9.57
C GLU A 36 -19.60 6.95 9.77
N PHE A 37 -18.88 6.74 10.88
CA PHE A 37 -18.38 5.43 11.28
C PHE A 37 -19.27 4.81 12.35
N SER A 38 -19.53 3.50 12.24
CA SER A 38 -20.31 2.72 13.21
C SER A 38 -19.76 1.30 13.34
N ASP A 39 -20.28 0.49 14.28
CA ASP A 39 -19.88 -0.92 14.46
C ASP A 39 -18.36 -1.09 14.67
N LEU A 40 -17.75 -0.19 15.46
CA LEU A 40 -16.32 -0.21 15.74
C LEU A 40 -15.98 -1.37 16.66
N LYS A 41 -15.02 -2.19 16.24
CA LYS A 41 -14.61 -3.37 17.01
C LYS A 41 -13.17 -3.80 16.75
N LEU A 42 -12.54 -4.32 17.79
CA LEU A 42 -11.30 -5.09 17.66
C LEU A 42 -11.65 -6.46 17.07
N SER A 43 -11.40 -6.65 15.77
CA SER A 43 -11.78 -7.86 15.05
C SER A 43 -10.79 -9.00 15.21
N ALA A 44 -9.50 -8.71 15.45
CA ALA A 44 -8.48 -9.69 15.79
C ALA A 44 -7.37 -9.05 16.62
N VAL A 45 -6.92 -9.73 17.68
CA VAL A 45 -5.70 -9.39 18.41
C VAL A 45 -4.51 -10.02 17.67
N THR A 46 -3.60 -9.20 17.17
CA THR A 46 -2.42 -9.68 16.44
C THR A 46 -1.29 -8.65 16.44
N ILE A 47 -0.06 -9.11 16.17
CA ILE A 47 1.14 -8.30 16.29
C ILE A 47 1.40 -7.58 14.97
N ASN A 48 1.44 -6.24 15.03
CA ASN A 48 1.80 -5.36 13.91
C ASN A 48 1.16 -5.74 12.56
N PRO A 49 -0.17 -5.89 12.46
CA PRO A 49 -0.87 -6.10 11.20
C PRO A 49 -0.75 -4.86 10.28
N SER A 50 0.41 -4.68 9.65
CA SER A 50 0.79 -3.39 9.06
C SER A 50 0.30 -3.18 7.63
N TYR A 51 -0.13 -4.25 6.95
CA TYR A 51 -0.76 -4.18 5.63
C TYR A 51 -1.79 -5.29 5.44
N LEU A 52 -2.98 -4.92 4.95
CA LEU A 52 -4.15 -5.78 4.82
C LEU A 52 -4.68 -5.78 3.39
N ILE A 53 -5.15 -6.93 2.92
CA ILE A 53 -5.99 -7.02 1.72
C ILE A 53 -7.17 -7.93 2.02
N THR A 54 -8.36 -7.49 1.63
CA THR A 54 -9.62 -8.24 1.65
C THR A 54 -9.88 -8.84 0.27
N THR A 55 -10.72 -9.86 0.23
CA THR A 55 -11.10 -10.56 -1.00
C THR A 55 -12.61 -10.72 -1.07
N LYS A 56 -13.15 -10.84 -2.29
CA LYS A 56 -14.60 -10.98 -2.52
C LYS A 56 -15.22 -12.24 -1.89
N ASN A 57 -14.41 -13.22 -1.52
CA ASN A 57 -14.84 -14.45 -0.84
C ASN A 57 -14.56 -14.40 0.68
N ASN A 58 -14.66 -13.20 1.27
CA ASN A 58 -14.58 -12.99 2.71
C ASN A 58 -13.29 -13.51 3.35
N SER A 59 -12.16 -13.42 2.64
CA SER A 59 -10.84 -13.65 3.26
C SER A 59 -10.12 -12.33 3.43
N LEU A 60 -9.41 -12.20 4.55
CA LEU A 60 -8.46 -11.14 4.81
C LEU A 60 -7.06 -11.74 4.91
N PHE A 61 -6.13 -11.20 4.13
CA PHE A 61 -4.71 -11.48 4.23
C PHE A 61 -4.01 -10.31 4.92
N CYS A 62 -3.06 -10.63 5.80
CA CYS A 62 -2.40 -9.65 6.65
C CYS A 62 -0.91 -9.95 6.74
N ILE A 63 -0.08 -8.93 6.58
CA ILE A 63 1.31 -8.96 7.01
C ILE A 63 1.40 -8.65 8.50
N GLN A 64 1.96 -9.57 9.28
CA GLN A 64 2.45 -9.29 10.62
C GLN A 64 3.91 -8.85 10.54
N GLU A 65 4.16 -7.56 10.72
CA GLU A 65 5.49 -6.98 10.65
C GLU A 65 6.27 -7.30 11.93
N ALA A 66 7.13 -8.31 11.84
CA ALA A 66 7.95 -8.77 12.94
C ALA A 66 9.27 -7.98 13.05
N PHE A 67 9.86 -8.05 14.25
CA PHE A 67 11.15 -7.45 14.58
C PHE A 67 12.33 -8.16 13.94
N ALA A 68 13.46 -7.45 13.84
CA ALA A 68 14.75 -8.04 13.48
C ALA A 68 15.05 -9.29 14.33
N GLY A 69 15.40 -10.40 13.67
CA GLY A 69 15.62 -11.70 14.30
C GLY A 69 14.38 -12.59 14.48
N GLN A 70 13.19 -12.13 14.07
CA GLN A 70 11.99 -12.96 13.94
C GLN A 70 11.54 -13.02 12.48
N GLN A 71 11.10 -14.20 12.02
CA GLN A 71 10.54 -14.33 10.68
C GLN A 71 9.19 -13.60 10.62
N PRO A 72 8.96 -12.75 9.60
CA PRO A 72 7.67 -12.10 9.42
C PRO A 72 6.62 -13.14 9.00
N VAL A 73 5.35 -12.90 9.33
CA VAL A 73 4.26 -13.87 9.16
C VAL A 73 3.20 -13.31 8.23
N LEU A 74 2.78 -14.13 7.25
CA LEU A 74 1.62 -13.88 6.42
C LEU A 74 0.45 -14.66 7.01
N SER A 75 -0.57 -13.94 7.48
CA SER A 75 -1.76 -14.51 8.10
C SER A 75 -2.96 -14.42 7.17
N ARG A 76 -3.83 -15.43 7.28
CA ARG A 76 -5.16 -15.42 6.68
C ARG A 76 -6.23 -15.51 7.77
N TYR A 77 -7.26 -14.69 7.61
CA TYR A 77 -8.49 -14.71 8.38
C TYR A 77 -9.69 -14.91 7.46
N TYR A 78 -10.74 -15.53 8.00
CA TYR A 78 -12.07 -15.51 7.41
C TYR A 78 -12.88 -14.36 8.03
N ILE A 79 -13.56 -13.60 7.18
CA ILE A 79 -14.37 -12.44 7.54
C ILE A 79 -15.81 -12.89 7.81
N ASN A 80 -16.24 -12.80 9.06
CA ASN A 80 -17.63 -13.05 9.42
C ASN A 80 -18.53 -11.89 8.98
N GLY A 81 -19.83 -12.14 8.83
CA GLY A 81 -20.78 -11.12 8.35
C GLY A 81 -20.93 -9.90 9.28
N ASP A 82 -20.65 -10.08 10.57
CA ASP A 82 -20.58 -8.99 11.54
C ASP A 82 -19.25 -8.23 11.48
N GLY A 83 -18.22 -8.73 10.78
CA GLY A 83 -16.86 -8.19 10.69
C GLY A 83 -15.82 -8.81 11.64
N GLU A 84 -16.17 -9.85 12.41
CA GLU A 84 -15.18 -10.58 13.23
C GLU A 84 -14.23 -11.34 12.32
N LEU A 85 -12.97 -11.48 12.74
CA LEU A 85 -11.95 -12.18 11.96
C LEU A 85 -11.60 -13.51 12.63
N ASN A 86 -12.00 -14.60 11.99
CA ASN A 86 -11.62 -15.94 12.41
C ASN A 86 -10.24 -16.27 11.83
N HIS A 87 -9.23 -16.38 12.68
CA HIS A 87 -7.90 -16.84 12.25
C HIS A 87 -7.99 -18.20 11.56
N CYS A 88 -7.37 -18.32 10.39
CA CYS A 88 -7.37 -19.55 9.61
C CYS A 88 -5.98 -20.18 9.54
N GLN A 89 -4.98 -19.38 9.21
CA GLN A 89 -3.65 -19.87 8.89
C GLN A 89 -2.59 -18.79 9.06
N ASP A 90 -1.40 -19.21 9.47
CA ASP A 90 -0.16 -18.44 9.40
C ASP A 90 0.87 -19.19 8.54
N VAL A 91 1.63 -18.45 7.74
CA VAL A 91 2.80 -18.95 7.02
C VAL A 91 3.97 -18.01 7.29
N SER A 92 5.10 -18.59 7.72
CA SER A 92 6.35 -17.85 7.86
C SER A 92 6.87 -17.43 6.49
N MET A 93 7.35 -16.19 6.41
CA MET A 93 8.09 -15.67 5.26
C MET A 93 9.59 -15.63 5.57
N SER A 94 10.44 -15.65 4.56
CA SER A 94 11.84 -15.28 4.74
C SER A 94 11.97 -13.75 4.80
N GLY A 95 13.20 -13.27 5.03
CA GLY A 95 13.50 -11.85 5.07
C GLY A 95 13.06 -11.17 6.37
N GLU A 96 13.04 -9.84 6.36
CA GLU A 96 12.78 -9.03 7.56
C GLU A 96 11.84 -7.86 7.23
N PHE A 97 11.08 -7.39 8.23
CA PHE A 97 10.18 -6.24 8.13
C PHE A 97 9.27 -6.29 6.88
N ALA A 98 8.53 -7.39 6.69
CA ALA A 98 7.51 -7.46 5.66
C ALA A 98 6.51 -6.30 5.82
N CYS A 99 6.18 -5.63 4.72
CA CYS A 99 5.44 -4.36 4.78
C CYS A 99 4.33 -4.20 3.74
N HIS A 100 4.24 -5.11 2.77
CA HIS A 100 3.24 -5.06 1.71
C HIS A 100 2.91 -6.46 1.19
N LEU A 101 1.70 -6.65 0.70
CA LEU A 101 1.28 -7.85 -0.01
C LEU A 101 0.41 -7.52 -1.22
N ALA A 102 0.29 -8.45 -2.17
CA ALA A 102 -0.65 -8.38 -3.27
C ALA A 102 -1.22 -9.76 -3.57
N ILE A 103 -2.44 -9.79 -4.09
CA ILE A 103 -3.12 -11.01 -4.54
C ILE A 103 -3.20 -10.94 -6.05
N ASP A 104 -2.93 -12.06 -6.71
CA ASP A 104 -3.00 -12.10 -8.16
C ASP A 104 -4.46 -11.97 -8.65
N PRO A 105 -4.71 -11.42 -9.85
CA PRO A 105 -6.06 -11.18 -10.37
C PRO A 105 -6.96 -12.43 -10.49
N GLN A 106 -6.36 -13.62 -10.64
CA GLN A 106 -7.04 -14.91 -10.70
C GLN A 106 -7.23 -15.54 -9.31
N GLY A 107 -6.63 -14.99 -8.26
CA GLY A 107 -6.76 -15.45 -6.87
C GLY A 107 -6.06 -16.78 -6.59
N GLU A 108 -5.01 -17.11 -7.34
CA GLU A 108 -4.22 -18.34 -7.23
C GLU A 108 -2.88 -18.12 -6.49
N PHE A 109 -2.48 -16.88 -6.24
CA PHE A 109 -1.22 -16.53 -5.59
C PHE A 109 -1.35 -15.28 -4.72
N VAL A 110 -0.59 -15.27 -3.62
CA VAL A 110 -0.26 -14.09 -2.81
C VAL A 110 1.22 -13.84 -2.93
N THR A 111 1.62 -12.58 -3.02
CA THR A 111 3.03 -12.19 -2.97
C THR A 111 3.25 -11.12 -1.90
N THR A 112 4.45 -11.07 -1.35
CA THR A 112 4.80 -10.19 -0.23
C THR A 112 6.11 -9.46 -0.49
N ALA A 113 6.27 -8.27 0.09
CA ALA A 113 7.51 -7.48 0.02
C ALA A 113 8.11 -7.31 1.42
N GLN A 114 9.41 -7.63 1.53
CA GLN A 114 10.18 -7.52 2.76
C GLN A 114 11.09 -6.29 2.73
N TYR A 115 10.77 -5.29 3.56
CA TYR A 115 11.49 -4.03 3.60
C TYR A 115 12.91 -4.19 4.13
N GLY A 116 13.12 -5.02 5.17
CA GLY A 116 14.41 -5.16 5.81
C GLY A 116 15.47 -5.86 4.96
N SER A 117 15.03 -6.80 4.12
CA SER A 117 15.92 -7.64 3.30
C SER A 117 15.90 -7.29 1.81
N GLY A 118 14.94 -6.49 1.35
CA GLY A 118 14.68 -6.25 -0.08
C GLY A 118 14.44 -7.53 -0.86
N SER A 119 13.59 -8.38 -0.30
CA SER A 119 13.14 -9.60 -0.93
C SER A 119 11.64 -9.57 -1.20
N PHE A 120 11.19 -10.46 -2.08
CA PHE A 120 9.78 -10.65 -2.42
C PHE A 120 9.47 -12.12 -2.56
N GLU A 121 8.42 -12.60 -1.89
CA GLU A 121 8.06 -14.03 -1.88
C GLU A 121 6.73 -14.27 -2.57
N LEU A 122 6.58 -15.45 -3.17
CA LEU A 122 5.37 -15.90 -3.84
C LEU A 122 4.81 -17.15 -3.14
N PHE A 123 3.51 -17.13 -2.84
CA PHE A 123 2.78 -18.18 -2.16
C PHE A 123 1.58 -18.60 -3.02
N PRO A 124 1.39 -19.88 -3.31
CA PRO A 124 0.19 -20.35 -4.00
C PRO A 124 -1.02 -20.33 -3.04
N LEU A 125 -2.19 -20.07 -3.60
CA LEU A 125 -3.49 -20.18 -2.95
C LEU A 125 -4.24 -21.38 -3.54
N ASN A 126 -4.92 -22.13 -2.67
CA ASN A 126 -5.91 -23.11 -3.13
C ASN A 126 -7.28 -22.45 -3.35
N LYS A 127 -8.26 -23.23 -3.81
CA LYS A 127 -9.65 -22.75 -4.08
C LYS A 127 -10.40 -22.23 -2.85
N ASN A 128 -9.94 -22.56 -1.65
CA ASN A 128 -10.48 -22.06 -0.38
C ASN A 128 -9.67 -20.88 0.16
N ASN A 129 -8.78 -20.30 -0.64
CA ASN A 129 -7.79 -19.30 -0.25
C ASN A 129 -6.78 -19.77 0.82
N ASP A 130 -6.57 -21.07 1.04
CA ASP A 130 -5.53 -21.51 1.98
C ASP A 130 -4.16 -21.27 1.35
N LEU A 131 -3.22 -20.77 2.16
CA LEU A 131 -1.84 -20.49 1.76
C LEU A 131 -1.06 -21.80 1.65
N GLY A 132 -0.40 -22.01 0.52
CA GLY A 132 0.67 -23.00 0.41
C GLY A 132 2.01 -22.46 0.95
N PRO A 133 3.04 -23.31 1.06
CA PRO A 133 4.40 -22.84 1.33
C PRO A 133 4.89 -21.93 0.20
N ALA A 134 5.83 -21.02 0.50
CA ALA A 134 6.47 -20.19 -0.52
C ALA A 134 7.02 -21.06 -1.67
N CYS A 135 6.71 -20.69 -2.90
CA CYS A 135 7.11 -21.43 -4.10
C CYS A 135 8.23 -20.74 -4.89
N ASP A 136 8.43 -19.43 -4.69
CA ASP A 136 9.55 -18.70 -5.28
C ASP A 136 9.90 -17.42 -4.50
N LEU A 137 11.08 -16.86 -4.78
CA LEU A 137 11.68 -15.70 -4.11
C LEU A 137 12.45 -14.83 -5.11
N ILE A 138 12.22 -13.52 -5.07
CA ILE A 138 13.11 -12.52 -5.65
C ILE A 138 13.97 -11.93 -4.53
N GLN A 139 15.29 -11.95 -4.71
CA GLN A 139 16.22 -11.23 -3.84
C GLN A 139 16.90 -10.12 -4.64
N HIS A 140 16.70 -8.87 -4.23
CA HIS A 140 17.43 -7.74 -4.80
C HIS A 140 18.82 -7.60 -4.16
N GLN A 141 19.71 -6.87 -4.85
CA GLN A 141 21.06 -6.54 -4.40
C GLN A 141 21.40 -5.11 -4.86
N GLY A 142 22.30 -4.45 -4.13
CA GLY A 142 22.73 -3.09 -4.42
C GLY A 142 22.46 -2.15 -3.26
N SER A 143 22.64 -0.86 -3.51
CA SER A 143 22.41 0.23 -2.55
C SER A 143 22.18 1.54 -3.30
N GLY A 144 21.72 2.56 -2.59
CA GLY A 144 21.48 3.90 -3.08
C GLY A 144 22.39 4.93 -2.37
N PRO A 145 22.29 6.22 -2.76
CA PRO A 145 23.16 7.26 -2.22
C PRO A 145 22.83 7.69 -0.78
N ASN A 146 21.62 7.43 -0.27
CA ASN A 146 21.26 7.77 1.11
C ASN A 146 21.77 6.71 2.09
N LEU A 147 22.88 6.98 2.77
CA LEU A 147 23.55 6.00 3.64
C LEU A 147 22.72 5.54 4.85
N ASP A 148 21.69 6.29 5.24
CA ASP A 148 20.84 5.97 6.39
C ASP A 148 19.55 5.20 6.00
N ARG A 149 19.20 5.20 4.71
CA ARG A 149 17.91 4.69 4.21
C ARG A 149 18.01 3.80 2.97
N GLN A 150 19.22 3.66 2.42
CA GLN A 150 19.53 2.98 1.17
C GLN A 150 20.88 2.25 1.28
N GLU A 151 21.23 1.80 2.49
CA GLU A 151 22.42 0.98 2.77
C GLU A 151 22.39 -0.38 2.07
N GLY A 152 21.19 -0.83 1.72
CA GLY A 152 20.91 -2.04 0.97
C GLY A 152 19.53 -1.97 0.31
N PRO A 153 19.06 -3.08 -0.26
CA PRO A 153 17.73 -3.19 -0.84
C PRO A 153 16.63 -3.10 0.22
N HIS A 154 15.56 -2.37 -0.10
CA HIS A 154 14.38 -2.21 0.75
C HIS A 154 13.09 -2.35 -0.08
N GLY A 155 12.59 -3.57 -0.19
CA GLY A 155 11.40 -3.91 -0.96
C GLY A 155 10.15 -3.39 -0.27
N HIS A 156 9.53 -2.36 -0.83
CA HIS A 156 8.43 -1.66 -0.16
C HIS A 156 7.05 -1.94 -0.78
N HIS A 157 7.00 -2.29 -2.07
CA HIS A 157 5.73 -2.60 -2.72
C HIS A 157 5.89 -3.72 -3.74
N ILE A 158 4.85 -4.54 -3.84
CA ILE A 158 4.72 -5.59 -4.82
C ILE A 158 3.29 -5.59 -5.37
N SER A 159 3.14 -5.75 -6.67
CA SER A 159 1.83 -5.92 -7.32
C SER A 159 1.89 -6.88 -8.50
N PHE A 160 0.73 -7.37 -8.91
CA PHE A 160 0.55 -8.06 -10.17
C PHE A 160 -0.04 -7.09 -11.19
N LEU A 161 0.43 -7.19 -12.44
CA LEU A 161 -0.30 -6.63 -13.57
C LEU A 161 -1.55 -7.49 -13.86
N ASN A 162 -2.60 -6.85 -14.36
CA ASN A 162 -3.91 -7.44 -14.64
C ASN A 162 -3.97 -8.01 -16.07
N HIS A 163 -3.20 -7.46 -17.00
CA HIS A 163 -3.23 -7.87 -18.41
C HIS A 163 -2.08 -8.81 -18.81
N SER A 164 -1.17 -9.11 -17.90
CA SER A 164 -0.06 -10.04 -18.12
C SER A 164 0.33 -10.76 -16.84
N ASP A 165 0.93 -11.95 -16.98
CA ASP A 165 1.56 -12.64 -15.85
C ASP A 165 2.90 -11.97 -15.51
N THR A 166 2.83 -10.81 -14.87
CA THR A 166 3.99 -9.98 -14.50
C THR A 166 3.83 -9.45 -13.09
N LEU A 167 4.84 -9.71 -12.27
CA LEU A 167 5.03 -9.12 -10.96
C LEU A 167 5.80 -7.80 -11.10
N VAL A 168 5.39 -6.78 -10.33
CA VAL A 168 6.06 -5.49 -10.25
C VAL A 168 6.60 -5.30 -8.85
N THR A 169 7.92 -5.17 -8.72
CA THR A 169 8.59 -4.87 -7.46
C THR A 169 8.97 -3.40 -7.38
N VAL A 170 8.91 -2.83 -6.19
CA VAL A 170 9.37 -1.47 -5.88
C VAL A 170 10.38 -1.55 -4.76
N ASP A 171 11.58 -1.07 -5.02
CA ASP A 171 12.68 -1.11 -4.06
C ASP A 171 13.20 0.29 -3.76
N LEU A 172 12.92 0.73 -2.54
CA LEU A 172 13.34 2.03 -2.00
C LEU A 172 14.86 2.13 -1.94
N GLY A 173 15.51 1.05 -1.53
CA GLY A 173 16.93 0.98 -1.22
C GLY A 173 17.84 1.11 -2.43
N ILE A 174 17.37 0.71 -3.62
CA ILE A 174 18.17 0.73 -4.86
C ILE A 174 17.59 1.62 -5.97
N ASP A 175 16.60 2.45 -5.65
CA ASP A 175 15.94 3.36 -6.59
C ASP A 175 15.41 2.65 -7.86
N THR A 176 14.71 1.52 -7.72
CA THR A 176 14.34 0.69 -8.87
C THR A 176 12.89 0.19 -8.83
N ILE A 177 12.27 0.14 -10.01
CA ILE A 177 11.06 -0.64 -10.29
C ILE A 177 11.46 -1.86 -11.12
N GLY A 178 11.11 -3.06 -10.68
CA GLY A 178 11.35 -4.29 -11.41
C GLY A 178 10.07 -4.89 -11.98
N PHE A 179 10.15 -5.44 -13.19
CA PHE A 179 9.06 -6.11 -13.90
C PHE A 179 9.50 -7.55 -14.19
N TYR A 180 8.87 -8.50 -13.51
CA TYR A 180 9.24 -9.91 -13.49
C TYR A 180 8.13 -10.74 -14.13
N PRO A 181 8.32 -11.26 -15.35
CA PRO A 181 7.42 -12.27 -15.89
C PRO A 181 7.38 -13.47 -14.93
N PHE A 182 6.21 -14.09 -14.75
CA PHE A 182 6.11 -15.33 -13.97
C PHE A 182 5.33 -16.40 -14.73
N ASP A 183 5.81 -17.65 -14.64
CA ASP A 183 5.12 -18.83 -15.12
C ASP A 183 4.12 -19.29 -14.06
N ARG A 184 2.87 -18.89 -14.25
CA ARG A 184 1.73 -19.27 -13.40
C ARG A 184 1.56 -20.78 -13.26
N SER A 185 1.79 -21.54 -14.32
CA SER A 185 1.58 -22.99 -14.32
C SER A 185 2.56 -23.73 -13.41
N GLN A 186 3.73 -23.13 -13.17
CA GLN A 186 4.78 -23.68 -12.31
C GLN A 186 4.90 -22.94 -10.97
N GLY A 187 4.19 -21.83 -10.79
CA GLY A 187 4.37 -20.94 -9.64
C GLY A 187 5.78 -20.36 -9.57
N LYS A 188 6.36 -19.99 -10.72
CA LYS A 188 7.78 -19.64 -10.84
C LYS A 188 8.00 -18.26 -11.46
N ILE A 189 8.81 -17.44 -10.81
CA ILE A 189 9.25 -16.13 -11.28
C ILE A 189 10.42 -16.30 -12.25
N LEU A 190 10.31 -15.70 -13.43
CA LEU A 190 11.31 -15.80 -14.49
C LEU A 190 12.32 -14.65 -14.36
N SER A 191 13.03 -14.57 -13.22
CA SER A 191 13.94 -13.46 -12.88
C SER A 191 15.01 -13.15 -13.92
N GLN A 192 15.43 -14.13 -14.72
CA GLN A 192 16.39 -13.94 -15.83
C GLN A 192 15.81 -13.14 -17.01
N GLN A 193 14.48 -12.98 -17.06
CA GLN A 193 13.76 -12.21 -18.08
C GLN A 193 13.25 -10.87 -17.53
N ALA A 194 13.60 -10.54 -16.28
CA ALA A 194 13.13 -9.33 -15.64
C ALA A 194 13.67 -8.09 -16.36
N LYS A 195 12.84 -7.06 -16.43
CA LYS A 195 13.24 -5.71 -16.83
C LYS A 195 13.23 -4.82 -15.62
N GLN A 196 14.20 -3.93 -15.52
CA GLN A 196 14.27 -2.95 -14.44
C GLN A 196 14.24 -1.54 -15.02
N VAL A 197 13.63 -0.63 -14.27
CA VAL A 197 13.63 0.81 -14.52
C VAL A 197 14.37 1.45 -13.37
N GLU A 198 15.58 1.93 -13.64
CA GLU A 198 16.31 2.76 -12.69
C GLU A 198 15.64 4.15 -12.61
N LEU A 199 15.37 4.57 -11.38
CA LEU A 199 14.84 5.88 -11.07
C LEU A 199 15.99 6.84 -10.68
N PRO A 200 15.72 8.15 -10.54
CA PRO A 200 16.72 9.10 -10.07
C PRO A 200 17.32 8.63 -8.73
N LYS A 201 18.66 8.66 -8.64
CA LYS A 201 19.36 8.20 -7.44
C LYS A 201 18.94 9.02 -6.21
N GLY A 202 18.63 8.34 -5.11
CA GLY A 202 18.15 8.93 -3.86
C GLY A 202 16.66 9.26 -3.85
N CYS A 203 15.89 8.86 -4.87
CA CYS A 203 14.46 9.15 -4.88
C CYS A 203 13.69 8.29 -3.87
N GLY A 204 14.12 7.03 -3.67
CA GLY A 204 13.52 6.07 -2.76
C GLY A 204 12.07 5.75 -3.11
N PRO A 205 11.78 5.00 -4.21
CA PRO A 205 10.42 4.66 -4.59
C PRO A 205 9.76 3.78 -3.52
N ARG A 206 8.48 4.04 -3.24
CA ARG A 206 7.74 3.42 -2.15
C ARG A 206 6.59 2.58 -2.66
N HIS A 207 5.62 3.20 -3.29
CA HIS A 207 4.43 2.55 -3.86
C HIS A 207 4.29 2.91 -5.34
N VAL A 208 3.70 2.01 -6.12
CA VAL A 208 3.35 2.24 -7.53
C VAL A 208 1.88 1.94 -7.77
N ILE A 209 1.24 2.74 -8.61
CA ILE A 209 -0.11 2.51 -9.13
C ILE A 209 -0.09 2.60 -10.65
N PHE A 210 -0.96 1.84 -11.32
CA PHE A 210 -1.04 1.78 -12.77
C PHE A 210 -2.38 2.33 -13.27
N THR A 211 -2.36 2.83 -14.50
CA THR A 211 -3.60 3.01 -15.26
C THR A 211 -4.22 1.66 -15.59
N LYS A 212 -5.53 1.63 -15.85
CA LYS A 212 -6.30 0.43 -16.18
C LYS A 212 -5.78 -0.31 -17.39
N ASP A 213 -5.19 0.39 -18.35
CA ASP A 213 -4.57 -0.20 -19.55
C ASP A 213 -3.11 -0.65 -19.32
N GLU A 214 -2.56 -0.37 -18.13
CA GLU A 214 -1.20 -0.69 -17.70
C GLU A 214 -0.11 -0.14 -18.64
N THR A 215 -0.40 0.99 -19.30
CA THR A 215 0.58 1.71 -20.13
C THR A 215 1.25 2.88 -19.39
N THR A 216 0.72 3.27 -18.23
CA THR A 216 1.26 4.31 -17.37
C THR A 216 1.36 3.83 -15.95
N ALA A 217 2.45 4.20 -15.27
CA ALA A 217 2.62 3.99 -13.85
C ALA A 217 2.94 5.31 -13.16
N PHE A 218 2.35 5.53 -11.99
CA PHE A 218 2.71 6.63 -11.10
C PHE A 218 3.44 6.04 -9.89
N VAL A 219 4.72 6.36 -9.77
CA VAL A 219 5.60 5.88 -8.71
C VAL A 219 5.72 6.99 -7.68
N LEU A 220 5.28 6.72 -6.46
CA LEU A 220 5.50 7.61 -5.33
C LEU A 220 6.86 7.34 -4.70
N CYS A 221 7.68 8.37 -4.59
CA CYS A 221 9.01 8.32 -4.00
C CYS A 221 9.00 8.94 -2.60
N GLU A 222 9.37 8.13 -1.60
CA GLU A 222 9.36 8.50 -0.19
C GLU A 222 10.39 9.59 0.13
N LEU A 223 11.65 9.36 -0.26
CA LEU A 223 12.78 10.16 0.22
C LEU A 223 12.88 11.52 -0.48
N SER A 224 12.52 11.56 -1.76
CA SER A 224 12.50 12.78 -2.58
C SER A 224 11.12 13.44 -2.66
N GLU A 225 10.11 12.82 -2.04
CA GLU A 225 8.71 13.25 -2.01
C GLU A 225 8.04 13.44 -3.37
N GLU A 226 8.61 12.92 -4.47
CA GLU A 226 8.05 13.11 -5.80
C GLU A 226 7.10 12.01 -6.26
N VAL A 227 6.24 12.34 -7.22
CA VAL A 227 5.55 11.37 -8.07
C VAL A 227 6.24 11.32 -9.43
N ILE A 228 6.75 10.16 -9.81
CA ILE A 228 7.37 9.90 -11.11
C ILE A 228 6.35 9.22 -12.03
N VAL A 229 6.16 9.78 -13.23
CA VAL A 229 5.30 9.19 -14.26
C VAL A 229 6.15 8.35 -15.22
N LEU A 230 5.90 7.05 -15.22
CA LEU A 230 6.47 6.11 -16.18
C LEU A 230 5.46 5.82 -17.29
N ARG A 231 5.93 5.80 -18.54
CA ARG A 231 5.13 5.45 -19.72
C ARG A 231 5.76 4.25 -20.42
N HIS A 232 4.95 3.24 -20.69
CA HIS A 232 5.37 2.09 -21.49
C HIS A 232 5.23 2.42 -22.98
N THR A 233 6.35 2.69 -23.64
CA THR A 233 6.38 2.99 -25.07
C THR A 233 7.38 2.08 -25.78
N LYS A 234 6.98 1.50 -26.92
CA LYS A 234 7.85 0.63 -27.74
C LYS A 234 8.51 -0.52 -26.95
N GLY A 235 7.79 -1.10 -25.98
CA GLY A 235 8.26 -2.25 -25.19
C GLY A 235 9.22 -1.90 -24.05
N GLN A 236 9.34 -0.62 -23.69
CA GLN A 236 10.16 -0.12 -22.59
C GLN A 236 9.41 0.91 -21.76
N TRP A 237 9.66 0.90 -20.46
CA TRP A 237 9.19 1.92 -19.52
C TRP A 237 10.16 3.09 -19.50
N GLN A 238 9.63 4.31 -19.60
CA GLN A 238 10.43 5.53 -19.61
C GLN A 238 9.85 6.57 -18.65
N ILE A 239 10.73 7.27 -17.94
CA ILE A 239 10.35 8.44 -17.15
C ILE A 239 9.94 9.56 -18.11
N THR A 240 8.74 10.09 -17.93
CA THR A 240 8.19 11.17 -18.77
C THR A 240 7.91 12.45 -18.00
N MET A 241 7.64 12.32 -16.70
CA MET A 241 7.42 13.45 -15.81
C MET A 241 7.86 13.10 -14.39
N ARG A 242 8.24 14.14 -13.63
CA ARG A 242 8.41 14.11 -12.18
C ARG A 242 7.65 15.30 -11.59
N TYR A 243 6.97 15.10 -10.48
CA TYR A 243 6.14 16.13 -9.86
C TYR A 243 6.34 16.16 -8.35
N GLN A 244 6.43 17.37 -7.77
CA GLN A 244 6.54 17.59 -6.32
C GLN A 244 5.16 17.97 -5.76
N PRO A 245 4.45 17.04 -5.09
CA PRO A 245 3.10 17.28 -4.56
C PRO A 245 3.09 18.20 -3.35
N PHE A 246 4.18 18.31 -2.60
CA PHE A 246 4.29 19.10 -1.37
C PHE A 246 5.31 20.23 -1.49
N GLU A 247 5.19 21.22 -0.60
CA GLU A 247 6.20 22.26 -0.48
C GLU A 247 7.45 21.69 0.22
N PRO A 248 8.68 22.12 -0.16
CA PRO A 248 9.91 21.68 0.48
C PRO A 248 9.96 21.98 1.98
N HIS A 249 10.57 21.07 2.75
CA HIS A 249 10.82 21.27 4.18
C HIS A 249 12.08 20.52 4.64
N ASN A 250 12.52 20.79 5.88
CA ASN A 250 13.80 20.29 6.43
C ASN A 250 13.68 19.05 7.32
N LEU A 251 12.57 18.30 7.23
CA LEU A 251 12.35 17.09 8.06
C LEU A 251 12.72 15.80 7.31
N GLY A 252 13.24 15.92 6.08
CA GLY A 252 13.45 14.79 5.17
C GLY A 252 12.15 14.29 4.54
N GLY A 253 12.26 13.57 3.42
CA GLY A 253 11.08 13.10 2.69
C GLY A 253 10.33 11.98 3.40
N ALA A 254 9.01 12.10 3.44
CA ALA A 254 8.16 11.11 4.09
C ALA A 254 6.78 10.96 3.44
N THR A 255 6.69 10.97 2.11
CA THR A 255 5.44 10.53 1.46
C THR A 255 5.18 9.05 1.75
N ALA A 256 3.91 8.61 1.68
CA ALA A 256 3.54 7.25 2.05
C ALA A 256 2.60 6.56 1.05
N ALA A 257 1.31 6.89 1.03
CA ALA A 257 0.33 6.22 0.18
C ALA A 257 0.04 7.02 -1.08
N ILE A 258 -0.31 6.31 -2.14
CA ILE A 258 -0.77 6.86 -3.42
C ILE A 258 -1.98 6.04 -3.90
N ARG A 259 -3.04 6.72 -4.34
CA ARG A 259 -4.25 6.09 -4.90
C ARG A 259 -4.71 6.87 -6.14
N LEU A 260 -5.20 6.15 -7.15
CA LEU A 260 -5.81 6.70 -8.36
C LEU A 260 -7.33 6.55 -8.25
N SER A 261 -8.07 7.60 -8.59
CA SER A 261 -9.52 7.50 -8.69
C SER A 261 -9.95 6.52 -9.77
N ALA A 262 -11.16 5.95 -9.64
CA ALA A 262 -11.64 4.92 -10.55
C ALA A 262 -11.81 5.42 -12.00
N ASP A 263 -11.95 6.73 -12.22
CA ASP A 263 -11.99 7.38 -13.52
C ASP A 263 -10.61 7.82 -14.05
N GLU A 264 -9.54 7.53 -13.30
CA GLU A 264 -8.14 7.82 -13.63
C GLU A 264 -7.79 9.31 -13.77
N ARG A 265 -8.68 10.19 -13.28
CA ARG A 265 -8.54 11.64 -13.39
C ARG A 265 -7.82 12.28 -12.23
N PHE A 266 -7.79 11.63 -11.06
CA PHE A 266 -7.21 12.20 -9.86
C PHE A 266 -6.32 11.22 -9.11
N ILE A 267 -5.14 11.70 -8.73
CA ILE A 267 -4.22 11.00 -7.84
C ILE A 267 -4.25 11.68 -6.47
N TYR A 268 -4.24 10.86 -5.43
CA TYR A 268 -4.10 11.32 -4.06
C TYR A 268 -2.77 10.81 -3.52
N VAL A 269 -2.05 11.64 -2.76
CA VAL A 269 -0.77 11.30 -2.13
C VAL A 269 -0.79 11.74 -0.68
N SER A 270 -0.39 10.88 0.26
CA SER A 270 -0.19 11.29 1.66
C SER A 270 1.24 11.73 1.94
N GLY A 271 1.38 12.87 2.62
CA GLY A 271 2.63 13.40 3.15
C GLY A 271 2.64 13.30 4.67
N ARG A 272 3.51 12.46 5.24
CA ARG A 272 3.50 12.15 6.69
C ARG A 272 3.93 13.34 7.54
N HIS A 273 4.99 14.03 7.13
CA HIS A 273 5.50 15.22 7.83
C HIS A 273 4.60 16.43 7.65
N GLN A 274 3.94 16.54 6.51
CA GLN A 274 3.02 17.62 6.17
C GLN A 274 1.64 17.44 6.81
N ALA A 275 1.30 16.21 7.23
CA ALA A 275 -0.02 15.84 7.72
C ALA A 275 -1.14 16.23 6.74
N GLN A 276 -0.90 15.94 5.45
CA GLN A 276 -1.75 16.35 4.34
C GLN A 276 -1.96 15.23 3.31
N ILE A 277 -3.11 15.27 2.63
CA ILE A 277 -3.31 14.63 1.33
C ILE A 277 -3.16 15.70 0.25
N ALA A 278 -2.26 15.47 -0.72
CA ALA A 278 -2.22 16.23 -1.96
C ALA A 278 -3.15 15.56 -2.99
N CYS A 279 -4.01 16.35 -3.64
CA CYS A 279 -4.83 15.92 -4.77
C CYS A 279 -4.24 16.49 -6.06
N LEU A 280 -3.91 15.61 -7.01
CA LEU A 280 -3.36 15.95 -8.32
C LEU A 280 -4.37 15.55 -9.40
N GLU A 281 -4.66 16.43 -10.34
CA GLU A 281 -5.37 16.10 -11.57
C GLU A 281 -4.39 15.48 -12.58
N VAL A 282 -4.84 14.44 -13.28
CA VAL A 282 -4.12 13.77 -14.36
C VAL A 282 -4.74 14.23 -15.68
N ASP A 283 -3.96 14.93 -16.51
CA ASP A 283 -4.44 15.36 -17.81
C ASP A 283 -4.35 14.26 -18.88
N SER A 284 -4.82 14.55 -20.10
CA SER A 284 -4.82 13.60 -21.22
C SER A 284 -3.42 13.16 -21.69
N GLN A 285 -2.37 13.87 -21.28
CA GLN A 285 -0.97 13.56 -21.55
C GLN A 285 -0.30 12.91 -20.33
N TYR A 286 -1.06 12.61 -19.28
CA TYR A 286 -0.61 12.06 -18.00
C TYR A 286 0.35 12.99 -17.27
N SER A 287 0.23 14.29 -17.51
CA SER A 287 0.87 15.29 -16.68
C SER A 287 0.06 15.53 -15.41
N LEU A 288 0.75 15.92 -14.34
CA LEU A 288 0.18 16.09 -13.01
C LEU A 288 0.04 17.57 -12.66
N HIS A 289 -1.14 17.96 -12.17
CA HIS A 289 -1.44 19.33 -11.75
C HIS A 289 -2.03 19.34 -10.35
N LEU A 290 -1.41 20.06 -9.40
CA LEU A 290 -1.95 20.17 -8.05
C LEU A 290 -3.33 20.86 -8.07
N VAL A 291 -4.33 20.18 -7.52
CA VAL A 291 -5.67 20.71 -7.26
C VAL A 291 -5.70 21.39 -5.90
N GLU A 292 -5.29 20.66 -4.85
CA GLU A 292 -5.24 21.15 -3.47
C GLU A 292 -4.40 20.25 -2.57
N ARG A 293 -4.12 20.77 -1.36
CA ARG A 293 -3.57 20.00 -0.24
C ARG A 293 -4.52 20.15 0.94
N THR A 294 -4.97 19.02 1.48
CA THR A 294 -5.99 18.99 2.53
C THR A 294 -5.39 18.38 3.78
N SER A 295 -5.53 19.06 4.93
CA SER A 295 -5.08 18.51 6.22
C SER A 295 -5.79 17.20 6.50
N THR A 296 -5.05 16.23 7.04
CA THR A 296 -5.61 14.92 7.44
C THR A 296 -6.29 14.94 8.80
N LEU A 297 -6.33 16.10 9.47
CA LEU A 297 -6.88 16.28 10.82
C LEU A 297 -6.27 15.31 11.84
N GLY A 298 -4.99 15.02 11.66
CA GLY A 298 -4.18 14.15 12.49
C GLY A 298 -2.70 14.28 12.12
N LEU A 299 -1.89 13.31 12.52
CA LEU A 299 -0.45 13.33 12.32
C LEU A 299 0.03 12.03 11.67
N PHE A 300 0.97 12.16 10.74
CA PHE A 300 1.63 11.01 10.10
C PHE A 300 0.64 10.09 9.36
N PRO A 301 -0.10 10.59 8.35
CA PRO A 301 -1.00 9.78 7.52
C PRO A 301 -0.25 8.71 6.72
N ARG A 302 -0.12 7.51 7.29
CA ARG A 302 0.68 6.41 6.73
C ARG A 302 -0.04 5.69 5.61
N ASP A 303 -1.36 5.63 5.67
CA ASP A 303 -2.19 5.12 4.60
C ASP A 303 -3.52 5.86 4.52
N PHE A 304 -4.14 5.76 3.36
CA PHE A 304 -5.51 6.16 3.12
C PHE A 304 -6.07 5.30 1.98
N ASN A 305 -7.40 5.20 1.91
CA ASN A 305 -8.04 4.47 0.83
C ASN A 305 -9.35 5.14 0.38
N LEU A 306 -9.77 4.80 -0.83
CA LEU A 306 -11.03 5.27 -1.43
C LEU A 306 -12.10 4.19 -1.21
N SER A 307 -13.33 4.61 -0.89
CA SER A 307 -14.49 3.71 -0.84
C SER A 307 -14.75 3.06 -2.21
N ALA A 308 -15.42 1.92 -2.26
CA ALA A 308 -15.71 1.23 -3.52
C ALA A 308 -16.51 2.09 -4.52
N ASP A 309 -17.31 3.03 -4.03
CA ASP A 309 -18.06 3.98 -4.87
C ASP A 309 -17.29 5.26 -5.22
N ASP A 310 -16.03 5.36 -4.78
CA ASP A 310 -15.08 6.45 -5.07
C ASP A 310 -15.55 7.83 -4.54
N LYS A 311 -16.53 7.86 -3.63
CA LYS A 311 -17.07 9.09 -3.03
C LYS A 311 -16.45 9.47 -1.69
N TRP A 312 -15.78 8.55 -1.03
CA TRP A 312 -15.13 8.77 0.26
C TRP A 312 -13.66 8.45 0.18
N LEU A 313 -12.85 9.26 0.85
CA LEU A 313 -11.46 9.00 1.15
C LEU A 313 -11.31 8.92 2.67
N VAL A 314 -10.77 7.81 3.17
CA VAL A 314 -10.57 7.58 4.60
C VAL A 314 -9.07 7.54 4.88
N VAL A 315 -8.61 8.31 5.88
CA VAL A 315 -7.20 8.46 6.24
C VAL A 315 -6.90 7.80 7.58
N ALA A 316 -5.79 7.07 7.66
CA ALA A 316 -5.21 6.53 8.88
C ALA A 316 -4.01 7.38 9.32
N ASN A 317 -4.18 8.13 10.41
CA ASN A 317 -3.14 8.96 11.00
C ASN A 317 -2.42 8.19 12.12
N GLN A 318 -1.21 7.70 11.83
CA GLN A 318 -0.48 6.80 12.71
C GLN A 318 -0.19 7.44 14.08
N ASN A 319 0.31 8.68 14.12
CA ASN A 319 0.86 9.27 15.34
C ASN A 319 -0.16 10.06 16.16
N SER A 320 -1.37 10.26 15.63
CA SER A 320 -2.50 10.85 16.35
C SER A 320 -3.61 9.85 16.64
N HIS A 321 -3.39 8.56 16.32
CA HIS A 321 -4.26 7.46 16.72
C HIS A 321 -5.72 7.66 16.27
N ASN A 322 -5.95 8.22 15.08
CA ASN A 322 -7.29 8.50 14.59
C ASN A 322 -7.50 8.19 13.10
N ILE A 323 -8.75 7.88 12.78
CA ILE A 323 -9.27 7.65 11.43
C ILE A 323 -10.23 8.78 11.09
N VAL A 324 -10.11 9.35 9.88
CA VAL A 324 -10.93 10.50 9.44
C VAL A 324 -11.49 10.24 8.04
N SER A 325 -12.78 10.53 7.81
CA SER A 325 -13.40 10.45 6.49
C SER A 325 -13.55 11.81 5.80
N PHE A 326 -13.34 11.82 4.49
CA PHE A 326 -13.47 12.98 3.62
C PHE A 326 -14.37 12.63 2.44
N LYS A 327 -15.35 13.49 2.15
CA LYS A 327 -16.15 13.40 0.94
C LYS A 327 -15.34 13.89 -0.24
N ARG A 328 -15.18 13.03 -1.25
CA ARG A 328 -14.56 13.36 -2.53
C ARG A 328 -15.58 13.96 -3.48
N ASN A 329 -15.23 15.06 -4.12
CA ASN A 329 -15.95 15.57 -5.28
C ASN A 329 -15.40 14.88 -6.55
N PRO A 330 -16.16 14.02 -7.24
CA PRO A 330 -15.66 13.28 -8.40
C PRO A 330 -15.36 14.17 -9.61
N ASN A 331 -15.93 15.38 -9.68
CA ASN A 331 -15.68 16.28 -10.80
C ASN A 331 -14.38 17.05 -10.64
N SER A 332 -14.05 17.47 -9.41
CA SER A 332 -12.88 18.32 -9.12
C SER A 332 -11.76 17.63 -8.35
N GLY A 333 -11.95 16.38 -7.91
CA GLY A 333 -11.01 15.65 -7.05
C GLY A 333 -10.96 16.11 -5.58
N LYS A 334 -11.38 17.35 -5.31
CA LYS A 334 -11.34 17.97 -3.97
C LYS A 334 -11.98 17.15 -2.85
N LEU A 335 -11.44 17.30 -1.66
CA LEU A 335 -11.81 16.62 -0.43
C LEU A 335 -12.44 17.60 0.56
N ILE A 336 -13.60 17.25 1.10
CA ILE A 336 -14.28 18.00 2.17
C ILE A 336 -14.41 17.06 3.36
N THR A 337 -13.92 17.46 4.54
CA THR A 337 -14.08 16.65 5.75
C THR A 337 -15.56 16.34 6.00
N SER A 338 -15.86 15.09 6.39
CA SER A 338 -17.20 14.70 6.81
C SER A 338 -17.57 15.25 8.19
N GLY A 339 -16.56 15.64 8.99
CA GLY A 339 -16.68 15.91 10.42
C GLY A 339 -16.65 14.67 11.31
N HIS A 340 -16.63 13.46 10.72
CA HIS A 340 -16.59 12.19 11.44
C HIS A 340 -15.16 11.64 11.54
N GLN A 341 -14.83 11.19 12.74
CA GLN A 341 -13.58 10.51 13.07
C GLN A 341 -13.77 9.59 14.27
N PHE A 342 -12.85 8.67 14.47
CA PHE A 342 -12.76 7.86 15.69
C PHE A 342 -11.30 7.57 16.02
N GLU A 343 -11.04 7.20 17.28
CA GLU A 343 -9.72 6.83 17.75
C GLU A 343 -9.47 5.33 17.62
N THR A 344 -8.28 4.98 17.15
CA THR A 344 -7.74 3.62 17.17
C THR A 344 -6.23 3.72 17.24
N GLY A 345 -5.59 2.83 17.99
CA GLY A 345 -4.15 2.93 18.24
C GLY A 345 -3.33 2.72 16.97
N SER A 346 -2.48 3.69 16.62
CA SER A 346 -1.44 3.58 15.58
C SER A 346 -1.90 2.95 14.24
N PRO A 347 -2.95 3.47 13.57
CA PRO A 347 -3.47 2.90 12.34
C PRO A 347 -2.54 3.18 11.16
N VAL A 348 -2.31 2.17 10.32
CA VAL A 348 -1.31 2.23 9.24
C VAL A 348 -1.76 1.59 7.92
N CYS A 349 -2.92 0.93 7.88
CA CYS A 349 -3.50 0.39 6.65
C CYS A 349 -5.02 0.44 6.69
N ILE A 350 -5.68 0.77 5.58
CA ILE A 350 -7.14 0.71 5.42
C ILE A 350 -7.51 -0.20 4.25
N ALA A 351 -8.27 -1.26 4.53
CA ALA A 351 -8.80 -2.17 3.53
C ALA A 351 -10.34 -2.23 3.58
N PHE A 352 -11.00 -1.80 2.51
CA PHE A 352 -12.44 -1.97 2.31
C PHE A 352 -12.78 -3.41 1.92
N ASN A 353 -13.90 -3.96 2.37
CA ASN A 353 -14.33 -5.34 2.09
C ASN A 353 -15.54 -5.44 1.17
#